data_AF-A0A932S0P2-F1
#
_entry.id   AF-A0A932S0P2-F1
#
_cell.length_a   1.000
_cell.length_b   1.000
_cell.length_c   1.000
_cell.angle_alpha   90.00
_cell.angle_beta   90.00
_cell.angle_gamma   90.00
#
_symmetry.space_group_name_H-M   'P 1'
#
loop_
_entity.id
_entity.type
_entity.pdbx_description
1 polymer ?
#
loop_
_entity_poly.entity_id
_entity_poly.type
_entity_poly.pdbx_seq_one_letter_code
_entity_poly.pdbx_strand_id
1 'polypeptide(L)'
;MRQVAFLIKEQALPVTLNEKMKREIDSPEGRRRYSQRMGTVEPVFGNLRYNKGLDRFTLRGQIKVNTQWNLFCLVHNIEKLAHHGYGERR
;
A
#
# COMPACT_ATOMS: atom_id res chain seq x y z
N MET A 1 3.10 5.34 11.27
CA MET A 1 1.80 4.63 11.34
C MET A 1 1.95 3.39 12.21
N ARG A 2 1.16 3.24 13.27
CA ARG A 2 1.22 2.07 14.18
C ARG A 2 0.34 0.95 13.61
N GLN A 3 0.92 -0.24 13.45
CA GLN A 3 0.31 -1.38 12.77
C GLN A 3 -0.68 -2.10 13.71
N VAL A 4 -1.91 -2.34 13.23
CA VAL A 4 -2.95 -3.06 13.97
C VAL A 4 -2.77 -4.55 13.71
N ALA A 5 -2.36 -5.30 14.73
CA ALA A 5 -2.17 -6.75 14.64
C ALA A 5 -3.52 -7.46 14.78
N PHE A 6 -3.93 -8.20 13.74
CA PHE A 6 -5.01 -9.17 13.88
C PHE A 6 -4.50 -10.34 14.74
N LEU A 7 -5.21 -10.64 15.81
CA LEU A 7 -4.98 -11.78 16.71
C LEU A 7 -5.14 -13.10 15.94
N ILE A 8 -4.06 -13.56 15.30
CA ILE A 8 -3.94 -14.96 14.93
C ILE A 8 -3.57 -15.70 16.20
N LYS A 9 -4.56 -16.42 16.76
CA LYS A 9 -4.37 -17.36 17.85
C LYS A 9 -3.34 -18.42 17.43
N GLU A 10 -2.32 -18.57 18.27
CA GLU A 10 -1.45 -19.74 18.41
C GLU A 10 -0.67 -20.23 17.18
N GLN A 11 0.50 -19.63 16.96
CA GLN A 11 1.73 -20.41 16.71
C GLN A 11 2.90 -19.67 17.39
N ALA A 12 3.37 -20.21 18.51
CA ALA A 12 4.56 -19.69 19.21
C ALA A 12 5.83 -20.06 18.41
N LEU A 13 6.11 -19.31 17.33
CA LEU A 13 7.45 -19.26 16.76
C LEU A 13 8.35 -18.49 17.74
N PRO A 14 9.63 -18.88 17.95
CA PRO A 14 10.55 -18.23 18.90
C PRO A 14 10.84 -16.75 18.60
N VAL A 15 10.39 -16.26 17.44
CA VAL A 15 10.36 -14.85 17.05
C VAL A 15 9.05 -14.61 16.34
N THR A 16 8.25 -13.66 16.81
CA THR A 16 6.99 -13.32 16.15
C THR A 16 7.25 -12.75 14.75
N LEU A 17 6.34 -12.96 13.79
CA LEU A 17 6.48 -12.40 12.44
C LEU A 17 6.70 -10.87 12.47
N ASN A 18 6.10 -10.20 13.46
CA ASN A 18 6.27 -8.78 13.71
C ASN A 18 7.70 -8.40 14.12
N GLU A 19 8.33 -9.17 15.01
CA GLU A 19 9.72 -8.93 15.40
C GLU A 19 10.69 -9.17 14.26
N LYS A 20 10.41 -10.17 13.41
CA LYS A 20 11.18 -10.39 12.18
C LYS A 20 11.04 -9.19 11.24
N MET A 21 9.82 -8.72 10.97
CA MET A 21 9.61 -7.54 10.13
C MET A 21 10.28 -6.29 10.68
N LYS A 22 10.23 -6.06 12.00
CA LYS A 22 10.93 -4.94 12.65
C LYS A 22 12.43 -5.00 12.39
N ARG A 23 13.06 -6.16 12.62
CA ARG A 23 14.51 -6.33 12.36
C ARG A 23 14.88 -6.04 10.91
N GLU A 24 14.08 -6.52 9.96
CA GLU A 24 14.32 -6.27 8.52
C GLU A 24 14.19 -4.79 8.16
N ILE A 25 13.15 -4.11 8.66
CA ILE A 25 12.91 -2.67 8.40
C ILE A 25 13.98 -1.80 9.07
N ASP A 26 14.39 -2.14 10.30
CA ASP A 26 15.34 -1.36 11.10
C ASP A 26 16.80 -1.54 10.66
N SER A 27 17.07 -2.52 9.79
CA SER A 27 18.37 -2.65 9.13
C SER A 27 18.71 -1.38 8.31
N PRO A 28 20.00 -1.03 8.13
CA PRO A 28 20.38 0.15 7.34
C PRO A 28 19.84 0.11 5.90
N GLU A 29 19.83 -1.08 5.30
CA GLU A 29 19.27 -1.30 3.96
C GLU A 29 17.73 -1.19 3.98
N GLY A 30 17.08 -1.81 4.97
CA GLY A 30 15.63 -1.73 5.18
C GLY A 30 15.15 -0.29 5.32
N ARG A 31 15.84 0.52 6.15
CA ARG A 31 15.54 1.93 6.33
C ARG A 31 15.68 2.73 5.03
N ARG A 32 16.73 2.48 4.25
CA ARG A 32 16.93 3.15 2.95
C ARG A 32 15.80 2.83 1.98
N ARG A 33 15.44 1.55 1.83
CA ARG A 33 14.34 1.10 0.98
C ARG A 33 12.98 1.62 1.47
N TYR A 34 12.76 1.62 2.78
CA TYR A 34 11.51 2.11 3.38
C TYR A 34 11.34 3.62 3.20
N SER A 35 12.42 4.40 3.36
CA SER A 35 12.42 5.85 3.12
C SER A 35 12.04 6.19 1.67
N GLN A 36 12.59 5.47 0.69
CA GLN A 36 12.19 5.61 -0.73
C GLN A 36 10.72 5.28 -0.97
N ARG A 37 10.18 4.29 -0.26
CA ARG A 37 8.76 3.94 -0.34
C ARG A 37 7.87 5.04 0.23
N MET A 38 8.27 5.71 1.30
CA MET A 38 7.45 6.81 1.84
C MET A 38 7.22 7.91 0.79
N GLY A 39 8.26 8.30 0.05
CA GLY A 39 8.13 9.30 -1.02
C GLY A 39 7.31 8.86 -2.23
N THR A 40 7.24 7.56 -2.49
CA THR A 40 6.54 7.01 -3.68
C THR A 40 5.13 6.52 -3.39
N VAL A 41 4.86 6.05 -2.17
CA VAL A 41 3.61 5.37 -1.78
C VAL A 41 2.61 6.34 -1.13
N GLU A 42 3.06 7.30 -0.32
CA GLU A 42 2.16 8.28 0.33
C GLU A 42 1.36 9.12 -0.70
N PRO A 43 1.94 9.59 -1.82
CA PRO A 43 1.16 10.30 -2.84
C PRO A 43 0.07 9.44 -3.49
N VAL A 44 0.30 8.12 -3.61
CA VAL A 44 -0.69 7.19 -4.16
C VAL A 44 -1.89 7.09 -3.22
N PHE A 45 -1.65 6.87 -1.92
CA PHE A 45 -2.72 6.84 -0.93
C PHE A 45 -3.45 8.18 -0.82
N GLY A 46 -2.72 9.30 -0.88
CA GLY A 46 -3.32 10.64 -0.93
C GLY A 46 -4.25 10.81 -2.13
N ASN A 47 -3.80 10.46 -3.34
CA ASN A 47 -4.63 10.52 -4.55
C ASN A 47 -5.86 9.61 -4.45
N LEU A 48 -5.69 8.37 -3.95
CA LEU A 48 -6.79 7.42 -3.81
C LEU A 48 -7.87 7.91 -2.82
N ARG A 49 -7.47 8.53 -1.72
CA ARG A 49 -8.42 9.04 -0.72
C ARG A 49 -9.05 10.36 -1.14
N TYR A 50 -8.24 11.38 -1.40
CA TYR A 50 -8.73 12.75 -1.61
C TYR A 50 -9.26 12.99 -3.03
N ASN A 51 -8.59 12.48 -4.06
CA ASN A 51 -8.99 12.74 -5.46
C ASN A 51 -9.94 11.66 -6.00
N LYS A 52 -9.80 10.42 -5.54
CA LYS A 52 -10.62 9.29 -6.01
C LYS A 52 -11.74 8.89 -5.03
N GLY A 53 -11.75 9.43 -3.81
CA GLY A 53 -12.81 9.20 -2.84
C GLY A 53 -12.82 7.81 -2.19
N LEU A 54 -11.71 7.05 -2.24
CA LEU A 54 -11.61 5.74 -1.59
C LEU A 54 -11.24 5.87 -0.11
N ASP A 55 -12.13 6.44 0.70
CA ASP A 55 -11.94 6.52 2.16
C ASP A 55 -12.33 5.24 2.89
N ARG A 56 -13.25 4.47 2.31
CA ARG A 56 -13.71 3.18 2.84
C ARG A 56 -14.05 2.23 1.72
N PHE A 57 -13.84 0.94 1.96
CA PHE A 57 -14.38 -0.10 1.09
C PHE A 57 -15.89 -0.18 1.26
N THR A 58 -16.60 -0.23 0.14
CA THR A 58 -18.07 -0.28 0.10
C THR A 58 -18.59 -1.71 -0.03
N LEU A 59 -17.71 -2.65 -0.37
CA LEU A 59 -18.03 -4.07 -0.55
C LEU A 59 -17.64 -4.91 0.67
N ARG A 60 -18.32 -6.03 0.85
CA ARG A 60 -18.03 -7.03 1.90
C ARG A 60 -17.50 -8.31 1.28
N GLY A 61 -16.49 -8.89 1.92
CA GLY A 61 -15.83 -10.13 1.49
C GLY A 61 -14.52 -9.85 0.74
N GLN A 62 -13.49 -10.65 1.06
CA GLN A 62 -12.12 -10.42 0.62
C GLN A 62 -11.99 -10.30 -0.91
N ILE A 63 -12.66 -11.17 -1.65
CA ILE A 63 -12.63 -11.17 -3.13
C ILE A 63 -13.13 -9.82 -3.66
N LYS A 64 -14.29 -9.36 -3.19
CA LYS A 64 -14.92 -8.12 -3.68
C LYS A 64 -14.11 -6.88 -3.28
N VAL A 65 -13.61 -6.84 -2.05
CA VAL A 65 -12.72 -5.76 -1.58
C VAL A 65 -11.42 -5.72 -2.40
N ASN A 66 -10.82 -6.87 -2.70
CA ASN A 66 -9.63 -6.93 -3.54
C ASN A 66 -9.92 -6.46 -4.97
N THR A 67 -11.05 -6.83 -5.56
CA THR A 67 -11.46 -6.32 -6.88
C THR A 67 -11.61 -4.79 -6.85
N GLN A 68 -12.29 -4.24 -5.83
CA GLN A 68 -12.41 -2.78 -5.66
C GLN A 68 -11.03 -2.13 -5.56
N TRP A 69 -10.16 -2.63 -4.69
CA TRP A 69 -8.80 -2.12 -4.55
C TRP A 69 -8.01 -2.12 -5.86
N ASN A 70 -8.04 -3.24 -6.59
CA ASN A 70 -7.32 -3.38 -7.86
C ASN A 70 -7.83 -2.42 -8.94
N LEU A 71 -9.14 -2.15 -9.00
CA LEU A 71 -9.71 -1.17 -9.92
C LEU A 71 -9.21 0.25 -9.63
N PHE A 72 -9.17 0.64 -8.36
CA PHE A 72 -8.64 1.94 -7.94
C PHE A 72 -7.14 2.08 -8.26
N CYS A 73 -6.35 1.02 -8.02
CA CYS A 73 -4.94 0.97 -8.41
C CYS A 73 -4.75 1.09 -9.93
N LEU A 74 -5.60 0.42 -10.72
CA LEU A 74 -5.56 0.50 -12.18
C LEU A 74 -5.78 1.94 -12.65
N VAL A 75 -6.83 2.61 -12.14
CA VAL A 75 -7.13 4.01 -12.49
C VAL A 75 -5.94 4.90 -12.15
N HIS A 76 -5.36 4.76 -10.97
CA HIS A 76 -4.17 5.54 -10.59
C HIS A 76 -2.99 5.30 -11.55
N ASN A 77 -2.73 4.05 -11.92
CA ASN A 77 -1.64 3.72 -12.85
C ASN A 77 -1.88 4.30 -14.24
N ILE A 78 -3.11 4.26 -14.75
CA ILE A 78 -3.48 4.87 -16.03
C ILE A 78 -3.26 6.38 -15.99
N GLU A 79 -3.67 7.06 -14.93
CA GLU A 79 -3.44 8.50 -14.76
C GLU A 79 -1.94 8.83 -14.75
N LYS A 80 -1.15 8.05 -14.01
CA LYS A 80 0.31 8.20 -14.01
C LYS A 80 0.88 8.06 -15.42
N LEU A 81 0.42 7.09 -16.21
CA LEU A 81 0.87 6.92 -17.60
C LEU A 81 0.43 8.07 -18.51
N ALA A 82 -0.80 8.57 -18.36
CA ALA A 82 -1.31 9.70 -19.14
C ALA A 82 -0.50 10.98 -18.87
N HIS A 83 -0.17 11.25 -17.61
CA HIS A 83 0.62 12.42 -17.21
C HIS A 83 2.13 12.29 -17.46
N HIS A 84 2.66 11.08 -17.67
CA HIS A 84 4.09 10.84 -17.95
C HIS A 84 4.43 10.88 -19.46
N GLY A 85 3.54 11.40 -20.30
CA GLY A 85 3.89 11.77 -21.69
C GLY A 85 3.46 10.81 -22.80
N TYR A 86 2.55 9.85 -22.55
CA TYR A 86 1.85 9.20 -23.67
C TYR A 86 0.77 10.11 -24.30
N GLY A 87 0.35 11.16 -23.59
CA GLY A 87 -0.56 12.20 -24.08
C GLY A 87 0.11 13.42 -24.71
N GLU A 88 1.43 13.57 -24.61
CA GLU A 88 2.21 14.71 -25.15
C GLU A 88 2.78 14.44 -26.55
N ARG A 89 2.02 13.73 -27.39
CA ARG A 89 2.20 13.72 -28.85
C ARG A 89 1.00 14.40 -29.50
N ARG A 90 0.83 15.69 -29.27
CA ARG A 90 0.12 16.63 -30.15
C ARG A 90 0.68 18.03 -29.98
#